data_AF-A0A9E7HQ07-F1
#
_entry.id   AF-A0A9E7HQ07-F1
#
_cell.length_a   1.000
_cell.length_b   1.000
_cell.length_c   1.000
_cell.angle_alpha   90.00
_cell.angle_beta   90.00
_cell.angle_gamma   90.00
#
_symmetry.space_group_name_H-M   'P 1'
#
loop_
_entity.id
_entity.type
_entity.pdbx_description
1 polymer ?
#
loop_
_entity_poly.entity_id
_entity_poly.type
_entity_poly.pdbx_seq_one_letter_code
_entity_poly.pdbx_strand_id
1 'polypeptide(L)'
;MAKSGTLLSDLARVPPDFGEFWREGAGGGWATTVVVLLLFAWQLLRLFFSRRRLRAASRAPESSPASATTTDSEEGSSAGLSELISDADLRDLMISLEGKLQENERWEDVIEKSTDLVSYKAKCFRPKDGPPKYLSVTTFKQCSTELLRDFYMDNEYRKKWDKILIQHEQLQVDENSGTEIGQSIKKFPLMTPREYILAWRVWEGENKTFYCIIKDCEHPLAPRQKKYVRVGFFKSCWRIKQGKQFLLLIPGTDACEIAMVHQEDAGLNVEMAKLAFAKGIWSYVSKMNSALREYSSYPSRLTMVPMLLRVIKKVPPKLETCAETSIQEAPEKLGTVFGRQGRVDLSQKTPPRSSKKWIANGLLLLGGIVCLSRGRSTIGTQLAVACILKKLMKHRTESCQVESTQFRPNRRKTRRDG
;
A
#
# COMPACT_ATOMS: atom_id res chain seq x y z
N MET A 1 -30.59 0.45 64.60
CA MET A 1 -29.33 0.23 65.35
C MET A 1 -28.68 -1.02 64.75
N ALA A 2 -27.48 -1.07 64.16
CA ALA A 2 -26.33 -0.17 64.07
C ALA A 2 -25.66 -0.29 62.66
N LYS A 3 -24.82 0.71 62.34
CA LYS A 3 -24.18 1.05 61.04
C LYS A 3 -22.92 0.21 60.74
N SER A 4 -22.71 -0.14 59.46
CA SER A 4 -21.69 0.37 58.50
C SER A 4 -20.22 0.31 58.96
N GLY A 5 -19.40 -0.44 58.21
CA GLY A 5 -17.94 -0.42 58.28
C GLY A 5 -17.34 -0.21 56.89
N THR A 6 -16.87 1.02 56.64
CA THR A 6 -16.11 1.46 55.46
C THR A 6 -14.64 1.56 55.86
N LEU A 7 -13.74 0.91 55.13
CA LEU A 7 -12.29 1.11 55.26
C LEU A 7 -11.85 2.22 54.27
N LEU A 8 -11.48 3.36 54.84
CA LEU A 8 -10.75 4.45 54.20
C LEU A 8 -9.33 4.43 54.78
N SER A 9 -8.32 4.35 53.92
CA SER A 9 -6.94 4.72 54.29
C SER A 9 -6.33 5.57 53.19
N ASP A 10 -6.31 6.87 53.45
CA ASP A 10 -5.44 7.86 52.84
C ASP A 10 -3.96 7.46 53.00
N LEU A 11 -3.16 7.57 51.94
CA LEU A 11 -1.73 7.83 52.06
C LEU A 11 -1.27 8.76 50.94
N ALA A 12 -0.81 9.93 51.38
CA ALA A 12 -0.37 11.05 50.59
C ALA A 12 0.98 10.79 49.89
N ARG A 13 1.12 11.49 48.76
CA ARG A 13 2.31 11.70 47.92
C ARG A 13 3.62 11.90 48.71
N VAL A 14 4.66 11.18 48.29
CA VAL A 14 6.08 11.53 48.49
C VAL A 14 6.72 11.70 47.10
N PRO A 15 7.46 12.79 46.81
CA PRO A 15 8.10 12.99 45.51
C PRO A 15 9.43 12.21 45.42
N PRO A 16 9.84 11.72 44.25
CA PRO A 16 11.14 11.08 44.10
C PRO A 16 12.27 12.12 44.09
N ASP A 17 13.29 11.80 44.87
CA ASP A 17 14.55 12.51 45.10
C ASP A 17 15.36 12.68 43.80
N PHE A 18 15.82 13.91 43.55
CA PHE A 18 16.62 14.30 42.37
C PHE A 18 18.14 14.17 42.59
N GLY A 19 18.57 13.47 43.64
CA GLY A 19 19.99 13.32 44.02
C GLY A 19 20.80 12.26 43.27
N GLU A 20 20.20 11.34 42.52
CA GLU A 20 20.94 10.19 41.94
C GLU A 20 21.32 10.32 40.45
N PHE A 21 21.07 11.48 39.81
CA PHE A 21 21.32 11.63 38.37
C PHE A 21 22.78 11.98 38.01
N TRP A 22 23.65 12.29 38.98
CA TRP A 22 25.02 12.75 38.71
C TRP A 22 26.11 11.96 39.46
N ARG A 23 26.19 10.65 39.19
CA ARG A 23 27.43 9.91 39.41
C ARG A 23 27.99 9.48 38.05
N GLU A 24 28.80 10.36 37.47
CA GLU A 24 29.54 10.12 36.23
C GLU A 24 30.59 9.02 36.40
N GLY A 25 30.48 7.98 35.56
CA GLY A 25 31.65 7.23 35.13
C GLY A 25 32.41 8.04 34.09
N ALA A 26 33.65 8.41 34.41
CA ALA A 26 34.56 9.15 33.55
C ALA A 26 34.77 8.42 32.21
N GLY A 27 34.13 8.90 31.14
CA GLY A 27 34.36 8.42 29.78
C GLY A 27 33.16 8.46 28.83
N GLY A 28 31.92 8.52 29.35
CA GLY A 28 30.71 8.48 28.52
C GLY A 28 30.15 9.84 28.08
N GLY A 29 30.30 10.88 28.91
CA GLY A 29 29.70 12.20 28.68
C GLY A 29 30.28 12.95 27.48
N TRP A 30 31.60 12.88 27.30
CA TRP A 30 32.33 13.61 26.27
C TRP A 30 31.96 13.21 24.84
N ALA A 31 31.62 11.94 24.61
CA ALA A 31 31.21 11.48 23.29
C ALA A 31 29.88 12.12 22.85
N THR A 32 28.94 12.27 23.79
CA THR A 32 27.63 12.88 23.49
C THR A 32 27.75 14.39 23.26
N THR A 33 28.56 15.09 24.05
CA THR A 33 28.83 16.52 23.84
C THR A 33 29.60 16.79 22.55
N VAL A 34 30.56 15.95 22.18
CA VAL A 34 31.27 16.06 20.89
C VAL A 34 30.33 15.84 19.71
N VAL A 35 29.43 14.86 19.77
CA VAL A 35 28.44 14.63 18.69
C VAL A 35 27.46 15.80 18.58
N VAL A 36 26.98 16.34 19.71
CA VAL A 36 26.09 17.51 19.70
C VAL A 36 26.81 18.74 19.12
N LEU A 37 28.07 18.98 19.50
CA LEU A 37 28.89 20.07 18.95
C LEU A 37 29.13 19.91 17.44
N LEU A 38 29.39 18.70 16.95
CA LEU A 38 29.56 18.42 15.52
C LEU A 38 28.26 18.63 14.73
N LEU A 39 27.11 18.23 15.29
CA LEU A 39 25.81 18.48 14.68
C LEU A 39 25.49 19.99 14.64
N PHE A 40 25.81 20.72 15.71
CA PHE A 40 25.62 22.17 15.76
C PHE A 40 26.53 22.90 14.78
N ALA A 41 27.81 22.52 14.71
CA ALA A 41 28.77 23.06 13.74
C ALA A 41 28.34 22.77 12.29
N TRP A 42 27.79 21.58 12.01
CA TRP A 42 27.25 21.23 10.70
C TRP A 42 26.02 22.06 10.31
N GLN A 43 25.12 22.34 11.26
CA GLN A 43 23.96 23.21 11.03
C GLN A 43 24.38 24.66 10.77
N LEU A 44 25.38 25.16 11.50
CA LEU A 44 25.96 26.49 11.28
C LEU A 44 26.69 26.57 9.92
N LEU A 45 27.40 25.52 9.51
CA LEU A 45 28.01 25.43 8.18
C LEU A 45 26.95 25.45 7.08
N ARG A 46 25.85 24.70 7.23
CA ARG A 46 24.72 24.72 6.27
C ARG A 46 24.09 26.10 6.14
N LEU A 47 23.90 26.80 7.26
CA LEU A 47 23.39 28.17 7.26
C LEU A 47 24.37 29.13 6.57
N PHE A 48 25.67 28.98 6.80
CA PHE A 48 26.72 29.80 6.17
C PHE A 48 26.82 29.55 4.65
N PHE A 49 26.73 28.30 4.19
CA PHE A 49 26.73 27.96 2.77
C PHE A 49 25.40 28.27 2.05
N SER A 50 24.27 28.26 2.77
CA SER A 50 22.98 28.69 2.20
C SER A 50 22.93 30.20 1.98
N ARG A 51 23.51 31.01 2.88
CA ARG A 51 23.64 32.46 2.73
C ARG A 51 24.61 32.86 1.61
N ARG A 52 25.60 32.02 1.26
CA ARG A 52 26.49 32.25 0.11
C ARG A 52 25.84 31.94 -1.25
N ARG A 53 24.77 31.14 -1.32
CA ARG A 53 24.04 30.87 -2.57
C ARG A 53 23.00 31.94 -2.94
N LEU A 54 22.69 32.86 -2.05
CA LEU A 54 21.77 33.99 -2.32
C LEU A 54 22.46 35.26 -2.84
N ARG A 55 23.78 35.24 -3.09
CA ARG A 55 24.54 36.41 -3.58
C ARG A 55 25.13 36.27 -4.98
N ALA A 56 24.76 35.21 -5.72
CA ALA A 56 25.23 34.97 -7.08
C ALA A 56 24.10 34.48 -7.98
N ALA A 57 23.14 35.35 -8.27
CA ALA A 57 22.28 35.29 -9.46
C ALA A 57 21.45 36.58 -9.55
N SER A 58 22.09 37.69 -9.92
CA SER A 58 21.40 38.89 -10.39
C SER A 58 22.05 39.33 -11.69
N ARG A 59 21.48 38.92 -12.81
CA ARG A 59 21.57 39.59 -14.12
C ARG A 59 20.55 38.93 -15.06
N ALA A 60 19.50 39.69 -15.36
CA ALA A 60 18.61 39.47 -16.48
C ALA A 60 18.94 40.49 -17.59
N PRO A 61 18.62 40.19 -18.85
CA PRO A 61 18.23 41.22 -19.80
C PRO A 61 16.79 41.01 -20.28
N GLU A 62 16.13 42.15 -20.50
CA GLU A 62 14.80 42.32 -21.09
C GLU A 62 14.78 42.05 -22.60
N SER A 63 13.64 41.55 -23.12
CA SER A 63 12.96 42.13 -24.29
C SER A 63 11.56 41.51 -24.54
N SER A 64 10.54 42.36 -24.36
CA SER A 64 9.28 42.63 -25.08
C SER A 64 8.47 41.60 -25.92
N PRO A 65 7.15 41.85 -26.12
CA PRO A 65 6.10 40.82 -26.17
C PRO A 65 5.47 40.59 -27.56
N ALA A 66 4.68 39.51 -27.71
CA ALA A 66 3.69 39.39 -28.76
C ALA A 66 2.44 38.59 -28.31
N SER A 67 1.33 39.31 -28.40
CA SER A 67 -0.03 38.92 -28.81
C SER A 67 -0.83 37.87 -28.04
N ALA A 68 -1.90 38.40 -27.44
CA ALA A 68 -3.06 37.70 -26.96
C ALA A 68 -3.85 37.02 -28.09
N THR A 69 -4.41 35.86 -27.80
CA THR A 69 -5.68 35.43 -28.42
C THR A 69 -6.54 34.89 -27.30
N THR A 70 -7.53 35.71 -26.95
CA THR A 70 -8.70 35.34 -26.18
C THR A 70 -9.53 34.33 -26.96
N THR A 71 -9.80 33.19 -26.35
CA THR A 71 -11.00 32.41 -26.63
C THR A 71 -11.72 32.19 -25.31
N ASP A 72 -12.70 33.05 -25.06
CA ASP A 72 -13.82 32.74 -24.19
C ASP A 72 -14.56 31.55 -24.77
N SER A 73 -14.88 30.59 -23.90
CA SER A 73 -16.03 29.69 -24.02
C SER A 73 -16.25 29.07 -22.64
N GLU A 74 -16.96 29.81 -21.79
CA GLU A 74 -17.85 29.19 -20.83
C GLU A 74 -18.97 28.50 -21.61
N GLU A 75 -19.08 27.17 -21.49
CA GLU A 75 -20.35 26.44 -21.43
C GLU A 75 -20.09 24.96 -21.14
N GLY A 76 -20.98 24.36 -20.36
CA GLY A 76 -20.71 23.21 -19.51
C GLY A 76 -20.40 21.89 -20.21
N SER A 77 -19.63 21.07 -19.52
CA SER A 77 -19.52 19.65 -19.85
C SER A 77 -19.64 18.81 -18.58
N SER A 78 -20.90 18.55 -18.19
CA SER A 78 -21.23 17.36 -17.40
C SER A 78 -20.88 16.07 -18.16
N ALA A 79 -20.61 16.14 -19.47
CA ALA A 79 -20.15 15.02 -20.29
C ALA A 79 -18.72 14.56 -19.93
N GLY A 80 -17.80 15.48 -19.56
CA GLY A 80 -16.40 15.15 -19.30
C GLY A 80 -16.14 14.27 -18.06
N LEU A 81 -17.02 14.34 -17.05
CA LEU A 81 -16.88 13.52 -15.82
C LEU A 81 -17.47 12.13 -15.98
N SER A 82 -18.55 12.00 -16.76
CA SER A 82 -19.16 10.69 -17.03
C SER A 82 -18.27 9.83 -17.93
N GLU A 83 -17.43 10.43 -18.77
CA GLU A 83 -16.44 9.72 -19.59
C GLU A 83 -15.25 9.19 -18.78
N LEU A 84 -14.94 9.82 -17.64
CA LEU A 84 -13.78 9.45 -16.82
C LEU A 84 -13.93 8.04 -16.21
N ILE A 85 -15.14 7.71 -15.78
CA ILE A 85 -15.51 6.39 -15.27
C ILE A 85 -16.83 5.93 -15.90
N SER A 86 -16.68 5.14 -16.95
CA SER A 86 -17.77 4.64 -17.79
C SER A 86 -18.36 3.32 -17.29
N ASP A 87 -19.52 2.95 -17.82
CA ASP A 87 -20.11 1.62 -17.57
C ASP A 87 -19.28 0.48 -18.20
N ALA A 88 -18.45 0.78 -19.22
CA ALA A 88 -17.49 -0.18 -19.74
C ALA A 88 -16.39 -0.51 -18.71
N ASP A 89 -15.94 0.48 -17.95
CA ASP A 89 -15.00 0.26 -16.85
C ASP A 89 -15.60 -0.64 -15.76
N LEU A 90 -16.90 -0.47 -15.46
CA LEU A 90 -17.62 -1.34 -14.53
C LEU A 90 -17.68 -2.79 -15.02
N ARG A 91 -17.95 -3.01 -16.32
CA ARG A 91 -17.89 -4.36 -16.92
C ARG A 91 -16.51 -4.99 -16.74
N ASP A 92 -15.46 -4.27 -17.11
CA ASP A 92 -14.08 -4.77 -17.02
C ASP A 92 -13.71 -5.09 -15.57
N LEU A 93 -14.16 -4.26 -14.62
CA LEU A 93 -14.03 -4.53 -13.19
C LEU A 93 -14.70 -5.86 -12.81
N MET A 94 -15.97 -6.04 -13.14
CA MET A 94 -16.74 -7.23 -12.80
C MET A 94 -16.06 -8.49 -13.32
N ILE A 95 -15.59 -8.47 -14.58
CA ILE A 95 -14.83 -9.57 -15.19
C ILE A 95 -13.52 -9.82 -14.43
N SER A 96 -12.75 -8.77 -14.12
CA SER A 96 -11.46 -8.90 -13.46
C SER A 96 -11.54 -9.50 -12.05
N LEU A 97 -12.64 -9.27 -11.33
CA LEU A 97 -12.87 -9.75 -9.97
C LEU A 97 -13.55 -11.12 -9.90
N GLU A 98 -13.99 -11.67 -11.03
CA GLU A 98 -14.55 -13.02 -11.13
C GLU A 98 -13.46 -14.10 -11.19
N GLY A 99 -12.19 -13.72 -11.04
CA GLY A 99 -11.07 -14.67 -11.02
C GLY A 99 -10.67 -15.20 -12.40
N LYS A 100 -11.32 -14.72 -13.47
CA LYS A 100 -10.90 -14.91 -14.87
C LYS A 100 -9.70 -13.99 -15.17
N LEU A 101 -8.61 -14.23 -14.46
CA LEU A 101 -7.32 -13.62 -14.75
C LEU A 101 -6.94 -14.03 -16.16
N GLN A 102 -6.42 -13.10 -16.96
CA GLN A 102 -6.06 -13.44 -18.33
C GLN A 102 -5.03 -14.58 -18.32
N GLU A 103 -5.18 -15.57 -19.20
CA GLU A 103 -4.32 -16.77 -19.26
C GLU A 103 -2.82 -16.42 -19.35
N ASN A 104 -2.52 -15.22 -19.86
CA ASN A 104 -1.17 -14.71 -20.07
C ASN A 104 -0.56 -14.02 -18.83
N GLU A 105 -1.36 -13.72 -17.79
CA GLU A 105 -0.90 -13.08 -16.56
C GLU A 105 -0.38 -14.13 -15.56
N ARG A 106 0.93 -14.15 -15.30
CA ARG A 106 1.53 -15.01 -14.27
C ARG A 106 1.46 -14.35 -12.89
N TRP A 107 0.44 -14.69 -12.12
CA TRP A 107 0.21 -14.20 -10.77
C TRP A 107 1.00 -15.01 -9.72
N GLU A 108 1.76 -14.31 -8.88
CA GLU A 108 2.53 -14.88 -7.76
C GLU A 108 1.83 -14.62 -6.43
N ASP A 109 1.75 -15.62 -5.55
CA ASP A 109 1.26 -15.42 -4.18
C ASP A 109 2.22 -14.53 -3.39
N VAL A 110 1.68 -13.52 -2.73
CA VAL A 110 2.44 -12.57 -1.90
C VAL A 110 2.27 -12.88 -0.42
N ILE A 111 1.02 -13.12 -0.01
CA ILE A 111 0.67 -13.36 1.38
C ILE A 111 -0.69 -14.04 1.49
N GLU A 112 -0.81 -14.94 2.46
CA GLU A 112 -2.05 -15.50 2.94
C GLU A 112 -1.98 -15.57 4.46
N LYS A 113 -2.84 -14.83 5.15
CA LYS A 113 -2.89 -14.76 6.61
C LYS A 113 -4.32 -14.60 7.09
N SER A 114 -4.58 -15.08 8.30
CA SER A 114 -5.90 -14.98 8.93
C SER A 114 -5.80 -14.87 10.45
N THR A 115 -6.87 -14.36 11.02
CA THR A 115 -7.24 -14.39 12.43
C THR A 115 -8.71 -14.86 12.52
N ASP A 116 -9.25 -14.91 13.72
CA ASP A 116 -10.67 -15.24 13.91
C ASP A 116 -11.61 -14.22 13.27
N LEU A 117 -11.19 -12.96 13.11
CA LEU A 117 -12.05 -11.85 12.65
C LEU A 117 -11.75 -11.36 11.23
N VAL A 118 -10.51 -11.52 10.76
CA VAL A 118 -10.08 -11.05 9.43
C VAL A 118 -9.15 -12.04 8.76
N SER A 119 -9.36 -12.29 7.47
CA SER A 119 -8.41 -12.98 6.59
C SER A 119 -8.00 -12.09 5.43
N TYR A 120 -6.79 -12.30 4.92
CA TYR A 120 -6.20 -11.55 3.82
C TYR A 120 -5.38 -12.47 2.92
N LYS A 121 -5.67 -12.42 1.62
CA LYS A 121 -4.87 -13.06 0.58
C LYS A 121 -4.51 -12.04 -0.48
N ALA A 122 -3.29 -12.07 -0.97
CA ALA A 122 -2.89 -11.22 -2.09
C ALA A 122 -1.95 -11.93 -3.07
N LYS A 123 -2.16 -11.65 -4.35
CA LYS A 123 -1.33 -12.06 -5.48
C LYS A 123 -0.76 -10.82 -6.17
N CYS A 124 0.38 -10.99 -6.82
CA CYS A 124 1.05 -9.94 -7.59
C CYS A 124 1.36 -10.43 -9.00
N PHE A 125 1.02 -9.63 -10.00
CA PHE A 125 1.44 -9.80 -11.38
C PHE A 125 2.35 -8.64 -11.78
N ARG A 126 3.44 -8.95 -12.46
CA ARG A 126 4.40 -7.94 -12.96
C ARG A 126 4.31 -7.89 -14.48
N PRO A 127 3.69 -6.84 -15.05
CA PRO A 127 3.76 -6.64 -16.49
C PRO A 127 5.22 -6.36 -16.90
N LYS A 128 5.53 -6.60 -18.19
CA LYS A 128 6.85 -6.23 -18.74
C LYS A 128 7.08 -4.73 -18.67
N ASP A 129 6.02 -3.98 -18.98
CA ASP A 129 6.00 -2.53 -18.99
C ASP A 129 4.98 -2.04 -17.95
N GLY A 130 5.43 -1.25 -16.99
CA GLY A 130 4.59 -0.59 -15.99
C GLY A 130 4.67 -1.16 -14.57
N PRO A 131 3.90 -0.55 -13.63
CA PRO A 131 3.95 -0.92 -12.22
C PRO A 131 3.31 -2.29 -11.93
N PRO A 132 3.69 -2.94 -10.81
CA PRO A 132 3.07 -4.20 -10.39
C PRO A 132 1.57 -4.06 -10.17
N LYS A 133 0.82 -5.07 -10.59
CA LYS A 133 -0.62 -5.23 -10.35
C LYS A 133 -0.83 -6.17 -9.18
N TYR A 134 -1.74 -5.81 -8.27
CA TYR A 134 -2.09 -6.61 -7.11
C TYR A 134 -3.55 -7.01 -7.19
N LEU A 135 -3.83 -8.27 -6.86
CA LEU A 135 -5.17 -8.78 -6.60
C LEU A 135 -5.19 -9.19 -5.14
N SER A 136 -6.13 -8.65 -4.37
CA SER A 136 -6.27 -9.03 -2.97
C SER A 136 -7.72 -9.32 -2.61
N VAL A 137 -7.89 -10.21 -1.65
CA VAL A 137 -9.18 -10.56 -1.06
C VAL A 137 -9.04 -10.45 0.45
N THR A 138 -9.89 -9.64 1.06
CA THR A 138 -9.98 -9.50 2.52
C THR A 138 -11.37 -9.94 2.95
N THR A 139 -11.46 -10.83 3.94
CA THR A 139 -12.74 -11.22 4.53
C THR A 139 -12.81 -10.71 5.95
N PHE A 140 -13.82 -9.90 6.26
CA PHE A 140 -14.12 -9.42 7.61
C PHE A 140 -15.35 -10.16 8.14
N LYS A 141 -15.22 -10.87 9.26
CA LYS A 141 -16.37 -11.47 9.97
C LYS A 141 -17.13 -10.40 10.76
N GLN A 142 -18.34 -10.69 11.19
CA GLN A 142 -19.24 -9.83 11.94
C GLN A 142 -19.37 -8.42 11.33
N CYS A 143 -19.61 -8.35 10.03
CA CYS A 143 -19.69 -7.09 9.29
C CYS A 143 -20.72 -7.22 8.16
N SER A 144 -21.53 -6.18 7.93
CA SER A 144 -22.43 -6.09 6.77
C SER A 144 -21.73 -5.38 5.60
N THR A 145 -22.25 -5.58 4.38
CA THR A 145 -21.63 -5.00 3.18
C THR A 145 -21.75 -3.49 3.16
N GLU A 146 -22.85 -2.94 3.69
CA GLU A 146 -23.07 -1.50 3.85
C GLU A 146 -22.11 -0.89 4.86
N LEU A 147 -21.89 -1.54 6.02
CA LEU A 147 -20.93 -1.06 7.00
C LEU A 147 -19.51 -1.01 6.40
N LEU A 148 -19.12 -2.06 5.66
CA LEU A 148 -17.82 -2.10 5.02
C LEU A 148 -17.68 -1.04 3.92
N ARG A 149 -18.73 -0.84 3.11
CA ARG A 149 -18.80 0.22 2.10
C ARG A 149 -18.62 1.59 2.75
N ASP A 150 -19.42 1.89 3.78
CA ASP A 150 -19.37 3.17 4.49
C ASP A 150 -17.98 3.43 5.07
N PHE A 151 -17.34 2.40 5.62
CA PHE A 151 -15.98 2.48 6.17
C PHE A 151 -14.93 2.77 5.08
N TYR A 152 -15.05 2.14 3.92
CA TYR A 152 -14.11 2.34 2.81
C TYR A 152 -14.24 3.71 2.15
N MET A 153 -15.43 4.29 2.17
CA MET A 153 -15.73 5.58 1.53
C MET A 153 -15.55 6.79 2.47
N ASP A 154 -15.48 6.60 3.79
CA ASP A 154 -15.29 7.69 4.74
C ASP A 154 -13.81 8.11 4.84
N ASN A 155 -13.41 9.04 3.97
CA ASN A 155 -12.07 9.62 3.97
C ASN A 155 -11.75 10.45 5.23
N GLU A 156 -12.76 11.00 5.90
CA GLU A 156 -12.57 11.74 7.15
C GLU A 156 -12.19 10.80 8.30
N TYR A 157 -12.89 9.66 8.39
CA TYR A 157 -12.52 8.60 9.31
C TYR A 157 -11.19 7.95 8.94
N ARG A 158 -10.90 7.78 7.65
CA ARG A 158 -9.63 7.24 7.16
C ARG A 158 -8.42 8.02 7.68
N LYS A 159 -8.49 9.36 7.72
CA LYS A 159 -7.43 10.21 8.30
C LYS A 159 -7.14 9.93 9.78
N LYS A 160 -8.11 9.40 10.54
CA LYS A 160 -7.94 9.09 11.97
C LYS A 160 -7.11 7.85 12.21
N TRP A 161 -7.34 6.81 11.40
CA TRP A 161 -6.71 5.51 11.64
C TRP A 161 -5.57 5.21 10.65
N ASP A 162 -5.55 5.76 9.44
CA ASP A 162 -4.47 5.56 8.48
C ASP A 162 -3.43 6.69 8.55
N LYS A 163 -2.24 6.36 9.06
CA LYS A 163 -1.14 7.34 9.22
C LYS A 163 -0.50 7.73 7.89
N ILE A 164 -0.76 6.99 6.81
CA ILE A 164 -0.24 7.30 5.48
C ILE A 164 -1.05 8.44 4.87
N LEU A 165 -2.38 8.49 5.08
CA LEU A 165 -3.23 9.57 4.56
C LEU A 165 -3.17 10.78 5.51
N ILE A 166 -2.53 11.86 5.08
CA ILE A 166 -2.37 13.06 5.92
C ILE A 166 -3.38 14.16 5.61
N GLN A 167 -3.88 14.21 4.37
CA GLN A 167 -4.88 15.19 3.93
C GLN A 167 -5.77 14.54 2.89
N HIS A 168 -7.05 14.89 2.92
CA HIS A 168 -8.03 14.56 1.91
C HIS A 168 -8.98 15.76 1.76
N GLU A 169 -9.33 16.07 0.52
CA GLU A 169 -10.27 17.13 0.14
C GLU A 169 -11.08 16.64 -1.06
N GLN A 170 -12.40 16.75 -0.96
CA GLN A 170 -13.31 16.49 -2.08
C GLN A 170 -13.38 17.76 -2.94
N LEU A 171 -12.95 17.65 -4.19
CA LEU A 171 -12.84 18.78 -5.12
C LEU A 171 -14.11 18.99 -5.92
N GLN A 172 -14.78 17.90 -6.30
CA GLN A 172 -15.96 17.94 -7.15
C GLN A 172 -16.84 16.71 -6.92
N VAL A 173 -18.15 16.91 -7.00
CA VAL A 173 -19.16 15.84 -6.96
C VAL A 173 -20.11 16.07 -8.13
N ASP A 174 -20.26 15.07 -8.99
CA ASP A 174 -21.34 15.02 -9.96
C ASP A 174 -22.38 13.99 -9.50
N GLU A 175 -23.46 14.48 -8.89
CA GLU A 175 -24.55 13.62 -8.43
C GLU A 175 -25.27 12.92 -9.59
N ASN A 176 -25.20 13.40 -10.84
CA ASN A 176 -25.87 12.76 -11.97
C ASN A 176 -25.16 11.46 -12.38
N SER A 177 -23.86 11.52 -12.66
CA SER A 177 -23.07 10.31 -12.94
C SER A 177 -22.79 9.51 -11.67
N GLY A 178 -22.66 10.16 -10.51
CA GLY A 178 -22.15 9.55 -9.28
C GLY A 178 -20.62 9.54 -9.20
N THR A 179 -19.95 10.28 -10.09
CA THR A 179 -18.49 10.45 -10.08
C THR A 179 -18.11 11.56 -9.11
N GLU A 180 -17.14 11.28 -8.26
CA GLU A 180 -16.53 12.23 -7.35
C GLU A 180 -15.05 12.39 -7.70
N ILE A 181 -14.48 13.57 -7.45
CA ILE A 181 -13.06 13.86 -7.59
C ILE A 181 -12.53 14.40 -6.28
N GLY A 182 -11.37 13.92 -5.84
CA GLY A 182 -10.73 14.37 -4.62
C GLY A 182 -9.21 14.39 -4.70
N GLN A 183 -8.63 15.30 -3.92
CA GLN A 183 -7.20 15.38 -3.68
C GLN A 183 -6.85 14.64 -2.39
N SER A 184 -5.87 13.76 -2.45
CA SER A 184 -5.32 13.09 -1.28
C SER A 184 -3.81 13.25 -1.22
N ILE A 185 -3.29 13.57 -0.03
CA ILE A 185 -1.85 13.61 0.21
C ILE A 185 -1.47 12.42 1.08
N LYS A 186 -0.58 11.56 0.57
CA LYS A 186 -0.06 10.41 1.31
C LYS A 186 1.41 10.60 1.66
N LYS A 187 1.76 10.36 2.92
CA LYS A 187 3.14 10.43 3.41
C LYS A 187 3.64 9.05 3.82
N PHE A 188 4.47 8.48 2.96
CA PHE A 188 5.20 7.26 3.26
C PHE A 188 6.49 7.56 4.03
N PRO A 189 6.94 6.65 4.91
CA PRO A 189 8.20 6.83 5.64
C PRO A 189 9.38 7.12 4.72
N LEU A 190 10.22 8.09 5.09
CA LEU A 190 11.45 8.45 4.38
C LEU A 190 11.27 8.96 2.94
N MET A 191 10.04 9.28 2.53
CA MET A 191 9.78 9.78 1.19
C MET A 191 9.06 11.13 1.17
N THR A 192 9.24 11.88 0.08
CA THR A 192 8.44 13.07 -0.22
C THR A 192 6.95 12.71 -0.23
N PRO A 193 6.04 13.53 0.31
CA PRO A 193 4.61 13.21 0.23
C PRO A 193 4.15 13.09 -1.23
N ARG A 194 3.28 12.12 -1.50
CA ARG A 194 2.66 11.90 -2.81
C ARG A 194 1.31 12.58 -2.85
N GLU A 195 1.03 13.25 -3.94
CA GLU A 195 -0.27 13.86 -4.22
C GLU A 195 -1.02 13.00 -5.23
N TYR A 196 -2.25 12.67 -4.90
CA TYR A 196 -3.17 11.88 -5.70
C TYR A 196 -4.38 12.76 -6.02
N ILE A 197 -4.69 12.92 -7.30
CA ILE A 197 -5.95 13.49 -7.76
C ILE A 197 -6.73 12.34 -8.37
N LEU A 198 -7.75 11.88 -7.66
CA LEU A 198 -8.45 10.64 -7.98
C LEU A 198 -9.91 10.94 -8.27
N ALA A 199 -10.42 10.36 -9.34
CA ALA A 199 -11.83 10.23 -9.57
C ALA A 199 -12.29 8.85 -9.09
N TRP A 200 -13.47 8.78 -8.48
CA TRP A 200 -14.08 7.51 -8.12
C TRP A 200 -15.59 7.51 -8.33
N ARG A 201 -16.14 6.31 -8.50
CA ARG A 201 -17.57 6.07 -8.65
C ARG A 201 -17.93 4.77 -7.95
N VAL A 202 -19.11 4.72 -7.35
CA VAL A 202 -19.62 3.55 -6.62
C VAL A 202 -20.97 3.11 -7.18
N TRP A 203 -21.13 1.80 -7.35
CA TRP A 203 -22.39 1.19 -7.74
C TRP A 203 -22.86 0.19 -6.70
N GLU A 204 -24.16 0.15 -6.46
CA GLU A 204 -24.86 -0.90 -5.73
C GLU A 204 -25.54 -1.83 -6.75
N GLY A 205 -25.12 -3.08 -6.72
CA GLY A 205 -25.75 -4.17 -7.45
C GLY A 205 -26.69 -5.00 -6.59
N GLU A 206 -27.04 -6.16 -7.10
CA GLU A 206 -27.89 -7.12 -6.41
C GLU A 206 -27.28 -7.64 -5.11
N ASN A 207 -28.14 -8.09 -4.19
CA ASN A 207 -27.75 -8.67 -2.90
C ASN A 207 -26.80 -7.78 -2.08
N LYS A 208 -26.94 -6.46 -2.19
CA LYS A 208 -26.07 -5.46 -1.52
C LYS A 208 -24.60 -5.67 -1.85
N THR A 209 -24.31 -6.05 -3.09
CA THR A 209 -22.98 -6.06 -3.66
C THR A 209 -22.62 -4.64 -4.06
N PHE A 210 -21.43 -4.17 -3.70
CA PHE A 210 -20.95 -2.84 -4.06
C PHE A 210 -19.71 -2.94 -4.93
N TYR A 211 -19.64 -2.11 -5.96
CA TYR A 211 -18.52 -1.99 -6.86
C TYR A 211 -17.97 -0.58 -6.82
N CYS A 212 -16.67 -0.41 -6.95
CA CYS A 212 -16.06 0.90 -7.07
C CYS A 212 -14.85 0.86 -7.98
N ILE A 213 -14.69 1.95 -8.72
CA ILE A 213 -13.54 2.23 -9.56
C ILE A 213 -12.95 3.55 -9.09
N ILE A 214 -11.62 3.59 -9.02
CA ILE A 214 -10.83 4.77 -8.66
C ILE A 214 -9.72 4.89 -9.71
N LYS A 215 -9.62 6.05 -10.35
CA LYS A 215 -8.60 6.35 -11.38
C LYS A 215 -7.91 7.67 -11.08
N ASP A 216 -6.65 7.79 -11.49
CA ASP A 216 -6.00 9.10 -11.56
C ASP A 216 -6.70 10.01 -12.59
N CYS A 217 -6.64 11.31 -12.33
CA CYS A 217 -7.09 12.36 -13.23
C CYS A 217 -6.32 13.66 -12.94
N GLU A 218 -6.61 14.71 -13.70
CA GLU A 218 -6.15 16.07 -13.44
C GLU A 218 -7.37 16.95 -13.09
N HIS A 219 -7.19 17.96 -12.25
CA HIS A 219 -8.27 18.84 -11.83
C HIS A 219 -7.78 20.29 -11.66
N PRO A 220 -8.47 21.31 -12.21
CA PRO A 220 -8.02 22.71 -12.16
C PRO A 220 -7.81 23.26 -10.74
N LEU A 221 -8.63 22.83 -9.77
CA LEU A 221 -8.51 23.24 -8.36
C LEU A 221 -7.28 22.64 -7.64
N ALA A 222 -6.60 21.67 -8.25
CA ALA A 222 -5.44 21.02 -7.68
C ALA A 222 -4.24 21.05 -8.65
N PRO A 223 -3.69 22.24 -8.94
CA PRO A 223 -2.51 22.39 -9.79
C PRO A 223 -1.28 21.76 -9.12
N ARG A 224 -0.31 21.35 -9.93
CA ARG A 224 0.89 20.65 -9.43
C ARG A 224 1.71 21.50 -8.48
N GLN A 225 2.01 20.96 -7.31
CA GLN A 225 2.79 21.64 -6.27
C GLN A 225 4.17 21.01 -6.13
N LYS A 226 5.24 21.82 -6.17
CA LYS A 226 6.64 21.35 -6.09
C LYS A 226 6.98 20.58 -4.80
N LYS A 227 6.21 20.77 -3.72
CA LYS A 227 6.39 20.07 -2.43
C LYS A 227 5.90 18.61 -2.44
N TYR A 228 5.15 18.21 -3.47
CA TYR A 228 4.60 16.87 -3.60
C TYR A 228 5.10 16.18 -4.87
N VAL A 229 5.14 14.85 -4.83
CA VAL A 229 5.30 14.02 -6.04
C VAL A 229 3.90 13.67 -6.52
N ARG A 230 3.47 14.20 -7.67
CA ARG A 230 2.19 13.84 -8.29
C ARG A 230 2.26 12.39 -8.79
N VAL A 231 1.33 11.56 -8.35
CA VAL A 231 1.15 10.20 -8.87
C VAL A 231 0.43 10.30 -10.20
N GLY A 232 1.12 9.91 -11.28
CA GLY A 232 0.61 10.01 -12.65
C GLY A 232 -0.09 8.75 -13.16
N PHE A 233 -0.04 7.65 -12.41
CA PHE A 233 -0.78 6.43 -12.74
C PHE A 233 -1.32 5.80 -11.46
N PHE A 234 -2.64 5.68 -11.38
CA PHE A 234 -3.35 5.04 -10.29
C PHE A 234 -4.65 4.44 -10.83
N LYS A 235 -4.78 3.12 -10.74
CA LYS A 235 -6.03 2.42 -11.04
C LYS A 235 -6.31 1.42 -9.93
N SER A 236 -7.41 1.61 -9.23
CA SER A 236 -7.84 0.71 -8.18
C SER A 236 -9.33 0.43 -8.33
N CYS A 237 -9.71 -0.84 -8.22
CA CYS A 237 -11.09 -1.23 -8.32
C CYS A 237 -11.40 -2.29 -7.26
N TRP A 238 -12.60 -2.26 -6.69
CA TRP A 238 -12.99 -3.23 -5.68
C TRP A 238 -14.46 -3.65 -5.76
N ARG A 239 -14.75 -4.84 -5.25
CA ARG A 239 -16.10 -5.39 -5.02
C ARG A 239 -16.24 -5.79 -3.57
N ILE A 240 -17.29 -5.32 -2.91
CA ILE A 240 -17.74 -5.79 -1.60
C ILE A 240 -18.97 -6.68 -1.82
N LYS A 241 -18.97 -7.88 -1.24
CA LYS A 241 -20.13 -8.78 -1.24
C LYS A 241 -20.23 -9.57 0.06
N GLN A 242 -21.38 -10.15 0.32
CA GLN A 242 -21.52 -11.13 1.39
C GLN A 242 -20.59 -12.33 1.11
N GLY A 243 -19.83 -12.75 2.13
CA GLY A 243 -18.88 -13.85 2.04
C GLY A 243 -19.59 -15.18 1.82
N LYS A 244 -18.99 -16.10 1.06
CA LYS A 244 -19.53 -17.45 0.86
C LYS A 244 -18.99 -18.39 1.95
N GLN A 245 -19.55 -18.36 3.15
CA GLN A 245 -19.24 -19.38 4.16
C GLN A 245 -20.52 -20.17 4.51
N PHE A 246 -20.42 -21.49 4.47
CA PHE A 246 -21.48 -22.45 4.84
C PHE A 246 -22.10 -22.23 6.24
N LEU A 247 -21.44 -21.41 7.08
CA LEU A 247 -21.84 -21.04 8.44
C LEU A 247 -22.75 -19.79 8.53
N LEU A 248 -23.10 -19.13 7.42
CA LEU A 248 -23.96 -17.94 7.41
C LEU A 248 -25.42 -18.17 7.85
N LEU A 249 -25.79 -19.42 8.16
CA LEU A 249 -27.10 -19.78 8.71
C LEU A 249 -27.18 -19.61 10.24
N ILE A 250 -26.08 -19.23 10.90
CA ILE A 250 -26.04 -18.96 12.34
C ILE A 250 -26.09 -17.44 12.57
N PRO A 251 -27.05 -16.90 13.34
CA PRO A 251 -27.08 -15.49 13.69
C PRO A 251 -25.74 -15.01 14.27
N GLY A 252 -25.17 -13.93 13.74
CA GLY A 252 -23.87 -13.38 14.18
C GLY A 252 -22.64 -13.89 13.44
N THR A 253 -22.79 -14.65 12.34
CA THR A 253 -21.68 -15.11 11.49
C THR A 253 -21.51 -14.30 10.20
N ASP A 254 -22.23 -13.19 10.04
CA ASP A 254 -22.15 -12.31 8.87
C ASP A 254 -20.70 -12.03 8.50
N ALA A 255 -20.35 -12.23 7.24
CA ALA A 255 -18.99 -11.97 6.78
C ALA A 255 -19.08 -11.22 5.46
N CYS A 256 -18.19 -10.25 5.29
CA CYS A 256 -18.05 -9.51 4.06
C CYS A 256 -16.70 -9.78 3.44
N GLU A 257 -16.72 -10.05 2.15
CA GLU A 257 -15.54 -10.14 1.31
C GLU A 257 -15.38 -8.83 0.56
N ILE A 258 -14.18 -8.24 0.60
CA ILE A 258 -13.75 -7.24 -0.36
C ILE A 258 -12.63 -7.80 -1.23
N ALA A 259 -12.89 -7.88 -2.53
CA ALA A 259 -11.90 -8.21 -3.55
C ALA A 259 -11.45 -6.94 -4.25
N MET A 260 -10.15 -6.77 -4.46
CA MET A 260 -9.57 -5.54 -5.02
C MET A 260 -8.48 -5.86 -6.04
N VAL A 261 -8.55 -5.20 -7.21
CA VAL A 261 -7.45 -5.09 -8.17
C VAL A 261 -6.85 -3.70 -8.05
N HIS A 262 -5.54 -3.62 -7.87
CA HIS A 262 -4.84 -2.37 -7.63
C HIS A 262 -3.54 -2.28 -8.41
N GLN A 263 -3.30 -1.12 -9.02
CA GLN A 263 -2.08 -0.83 -9.76
C GLN A 263 -1.76 0.67 -9.63
N GLU A 264 -0.58 1.03 -9.16
CA GLU A 264 -0.14 2.43 -9.05
C GLU A 264 1.35 2.57 -9.32
N ASP A 265 1.76 3.73 -9.87
CA ASP A 265 3.15 4.17 -9.88
C ASP A 265 3.36 5.32 -8.90
N ALA A 266 3.64 4.97 -7.65
CA ALA A 266 3.94 5.93 -6.59
C ALA A 266 5.39 6.50 -6.66
N GLY A 267 6.13 6.22 -7.74
CA GLY A 267 7.55 6.56 -7.86
C GLY A 267 8.41 5.81 -6.85
N LEU A 268 8.01 4.58 -6.51
CA LEU A 268 8.72 3.69 -5.61
C LEU A 268 9.60 2.74 -6.41
N ASN A 269 10.80 2.44 -5.91
CA ASN A 269 11.57 1.32 -6.44
C ASN A 269 10.77 0.02 -6.24
N VAL A 270 10.60 -0.76 -7.31
CA VAL A 270 9.72 -1.94 -7.34
C VAL A 270 10.07 -2.96 -6.24
N GLU A 271 11.36 -3.22 -6.01
CA GLU A 271 11.80 -4.17 -4.97
C GLU A 271 11.54 -3.64 -3.57
N MET A 272 11.70 -2.33 -3.36
CA MET A 272 11.37 -1.68 -2.10
C MET A 272 9.86 -1.67 -1.84
N ALA A 273 9.05 -1.41 -2.87
CA ALA A 273 7.60 -1.48 -2.79
C ALA A 273 7.14 -2.89 -2.42
N LYS A 274 7.71 -3.92 -3.09
CA LYS A 274 7.43 -5.33 -2.81
C LYS A 274 7.78 -5.69 -1.37
N LEU A 275 8.97 -5.31 -0.91
CA LEU A 275 9.41 -5.60 0.46
C LEU A 275 8.54 -4.89 1.50
N ALA A 276 8.23 -3.61 1.28
CA ALA A 276 7.38 -2.82 2.16
C ALA A 276 5.96 -3.41 2.23
N PHE A 277 5.40 -3.79 1.08
CA PHE A 277 4.10 -4.43 1.00
C PHE A 277 4.10 -5.77 1.74
N ALA A 278 4.99 -6.70 1.37
CA ALA A 278 5.02 -8.05 1.95
C ALA A 278 5.22 -8.04 3.48
N LYS A 279 6.01 -7.10 4.01
CA LYS A 279 6.25 -6.97 5.46
C LYS A 279 5.19 -6.16 6.19
N GLY A 280 4.61 -5.15 5.54
CA GLY A 280 3.72 -4.17 6.17
C GLY A 280 2.24 -4.48 6.03
N ILE A 281 1.81 -5.13 4.94
CA ILE A 281 0.39 -5.23 4.56
C ILE A 281 -0.45 -5.94 5.62
N TRP A 282 0.09 -6.98 6.27
CA TRP A 282 -0.65 -7.69 7.32
C TRP A 282 -0.90 -6.81 8.55
N SER A 283 0.10 -6.03 8.97
CA SER A 283 -0.07 -5.09 10.08
C SER A 283 -1.08 -4.01 9.73
N TYR A 284 -1.05 -3.55 8.47
CA TYR A 284 -2.02 -2.58 7.95
C TYR A 284 -3.45 -3.15 7.94
N VAL A 285 -3.66 -4.36 7.43
CA VAL A 285 -4.97 -5.04 7.44
C VAL A 285 -5.47 -5.31 8.87
N SER A 286 -4.57 -5.70 9.79
CA SER A 286 -4.92 -5.88 11.19
C SER A 286 -5.43 -4.57 11.81
N LYS A 287 -4.74 -3.46 11.53
CA LYS A 287 -5.15 -2.12 11.97
C LYS A 287 -6.47 -1.68 11.34
N MET A 288 -6.65 -1.96 10.05
CA MET A 288 -7.90 -1.69 9.34
C MET A 288 -9.08 -2.45 9.96
N ASN A 289 -8.89 -3.73 10.32
CA ASN A 289 -9.92 -4.48 11.04
C ASN A 289 -10.27 -3.82 12.38
N SER A 290 -9.30 -3.41 13.18
CA SER A 290 -9.57 -2.68 14.44
C SER A 290 -10.38 -1.40 14.18
N ALA A 291 -9.95 -0.60 13.19
CA ALA A 291 -10.64 0.63 12.83
C ALA A 291 -12.07 0.40 12.34
N LEU A 292 -12.33 -0.68 11.60
CA LEU A 292 -13.67 -1.06 11.16
C LEU A 292 -14.59 -1.38 12.34
N ARG A 293 -14.09 -2.03 13.41
CA ARG A 293 -14.91 -2.31 14.61
C ARG A 293 -15.32 -1.04 15.33
N GLU A 294 -14.38 -0.11 15.45
CA GLU A 294 -14.61 1.20 16.07
C GLU A 294 -15.52 2.09 15.21
N TYR A 295 -15.56 1.87 13.89
CA TYR A 295 -16.31 2.70 12.94
C TYR A 295 -17.81 2.70 13.21
N SER A 296 -18.37 1.56 13.64
CA SER A 296 -19.80 1.44 13.94
C SER A 296 -20.31 2.53 14.89
N SER A 297 -19.48 2.93 15.85
CA SER A 297 -19.75 3.93 16.88
C SER A 297 -19.30 5.35 16.51
N TYR A 298 -18.82 5.56 15.28
CA TYR A 298 -18.26 6.84 14.86
C TYR A 298 -19.35 7.88 14.55
N PRO A 299 -19.39 9.04 15.25
CA PRO A 299 -20.51 9.99 15.12
C PRO A 299 -20.71 10.59 13.73
N SER A 300 -19.63 10.86 12.99
CA SER A 300 -19.72 11.53 11.68
C SER A 300 -20.39 10.66 10.61
N ARG A 301 -20.63 9.37 10.88
CA ARG A 301 -21.43 8.50 10.00
C ARG A 301 -22.82 9.07 9.73
N LEU A 302 -23.42 9.74 10.71
CA LEU A 302 -24.75 10.33 10.58
C LEU A 302 -24.83 11.38 9.47
N THR A 303 -23.72 12.07 9.18
CA THR A 303 -23.65 13.09 8.12
C THR A 303 -23.09 12.51 6.82
N MET A 304 -22.06 11.65 6.89
CA MET A 304 -21.36 11.15 5.72
C MET A 304 -22.14 10.09 4.94
N VAL A 305 -22.83 9.18 5.64
CA VAL A 305 -23.57 8.10 4.97
C VAL A 305 -24.70 8.62 4.08
N PRO A 306 -25.55 9.58 4.51
CA PRO A 306 -26.56 10.15 3.62
C PRO A 306 -25.98 10.83 2.36
N MET A 307 -24.84 11.51 2.48
CA MET A 307 -24.18 12.15 1.34
C MET A 307 -23.64 11.10 0.35
N LEU A 308 -23.00 10.06 0.87
CA LEU A 308 -22.53 8.93 0.06
C LEU A 308 -23.67 8.23 -0.68
N LEU A 309 -24.83 8.05 -0.03
CA LEU A 309 -25.99 7.38 -0.64
C LEU A 309 -26.58 8.17 -1.83
N ARG A 310 -26.37 9.49 -1.91
CA ARG A 310 -26.86 10.30 -3.05
C ARG A 310 -26.07 10.04 -4.34
N VAL A 311 -24.79 9.71 -4.21
CA VAL A 311 -23.88 9.50 -5.36
C VAL A 311 -23.81 8.05 -5.81
N ILE A 312 -24.13 7.08 -4.93
CA ILE A 312 -24.15 5.65 -5.29
C ILE A 312 -25.20 5.39 -6.36
N LYS A 313 -24.76 4.82 -7.49
CA LYS A 313 -25.65 4.43 -8.61
C LYS A 313 -26.03 2.98 -8.54
N LYS A 314 -27.11 2.59 -9.21
CA LYS A 314 -27.40 1.17 -9.42
C LYS A 314 -26.54 0.63 -10.55
N VAL A 315 -26.10 -0.62 -10.44
CA VAL A 315 -25.49 -1.31 -11.57
C VAL A 315 -26.53 -1.38 -12.70
N PRO A 316 -26.18 -1.04 -13.96
CA PRO A 316 -27.11 -1.13 -15.08
C PRO A 316 -27.59 -2.57 -15.27
N PRO A 317 -28.91 -2.82 -15.51
CA PRO A 317 -29.46 -4.18 -15.58
C PRO A 317 -28.77 -5.11 -16.58
N LYS A 318 -28.30 -4.56 -17.70
CA LYS A 318 -27.56 -5.31 -18.73
C LYS A 318 -26.26 -5.93 -18.22
N LEU A 319 -25.67 -5.38 -17.15
CA LEU A 319 -24.42 -5.86 -16.58
C LEU A 319 -24.64 -6.91 -15.49
N GLU A 320 -25.77 -6.85 -14.79
CA GLU A 320 -26.13 -7.82 -13.75
C GLU A 320 -26.36 -9.23 -14.34
N THR A 321 -27.13 -9.33 -15.42
CA THR A 321 -27.43 -10.63 -16.08
C THR A 321 -26.16 -11.32 -16.61
N CYS A 322 -25.15 -10.55 -17.04
CA CYS A 322 -23.87 -11.10 -17.49
C CYS A 322 -23.02 -11.66 -16.33
N ALA A 323 -23.19 -11.13 -15.11
CA ALA A 323 -22.52 -11.68 -13.93
C ALA A 323 -23.10 -13.06 -13.57
N GLU A 324 -24.42 -13.20 -13.61
CA GLU A 324 -25.12 -14.44 -13.24
C GLU A 324 -24.92 -15.59 -14.24
N THR A 325 -24.94 -15.30 -15.54
CA THR A 325 -24.80 -16.33 -16.58
C THR A 325 -23.46 -17.08 -16.47
N SER A 326 -22.43 -16.42 -15.91
CA SER A 326 -21.13 -17.03 -15.68
C SER A 326 -21.06 -17.98 -14.47
N ILE A 327 -22.07 -17.98 -13.60
CA ILE A 327 -22.15 -18.80 -12.38
C ILE A 327 -22.87 -20.14 -12.67
N GLN A 328 -23.65 -20.25 -13.75
CA GLN A 328 -24.50 -21.42 -14.05
C GLN A 328 -23.92 -22.43 -15.05
N GLU A 329 -22.79 -22.16 -15.72
CA GLU A 329 -22.15 -23.15 -16.60
C GLU A 329 -21.17 -24.06 -15.84
N ALA A 330 -21.72 -24.98 -15.05
CA ALA A 330 -21.05 -26.23 -14.71
C ALA A 330 -22.11 -27.35 -14.65
N PRO A 331 -22.33 -28.13 -15.72
CA PRO A 331 -23.21 -29.27 -15.64
C PRO A 331 -22.49 -30.43 -14.96
N GLU A 332 -23.05 -30.83 -13.81
CA GLU A 332 -22.81 -32.12 -13.19
C GLU A 332 -23.13 -33.23 -14.20
N LYS A 333 -22.14 -34.05 -14.55
CA LYS A 333 -22.40 -35.36 -15.17
C LYS A 333 -22.04 -36.46 -14.18
N LEU A 334 -23.09 -36.98 -13.55
CA LEU A 334 -23.10 -38.27 -12.90
C LEU A 334 -23.18 -39.36 -13.98
N GLY A 335 -22.26 -40.32 -13.95
CA GLY A 335 -22.26 -41.49 -14.81
C GLY A 335 -21.41 -42.59 -14.18
N THR A 336 -22.08 -43.62 -13.67
CA THR A 336 -21.55 -44.73 -12.87
C THR A 336 -21.25 -45.94 -13.77
N VAL A 337 -20.03 -46.51 -13.63
CA VAL A 337 -19.65 -47.96 -13.76
C VAL A 337 -19.55 -48.56 -15.20
N PHE A 338 -18.60 -49.42 -15.64
CA PHE A 338 -17.81 -50.55 -15.06
C PHE A 338 -16.44 -50.76 -15.79
N GLY A 339 -15.38 -51.06 -15.02
CA GLY A 339 -14.30 -52.07 -15.23
C GLY A 339 -13.41 -52.15 -16.47
N ARG A 340 -12.07 -52.02 -16.29
CA ARG A 340 -11.10 -53.12 -16.52
C ARG A 340 -9.68 -52.82 -16.00
N GLN A 341 -9.05 -53.90 -15.52
CA GLN A 341 -7.70 -54.08 -14.97
C GLN A 341 -6.54 -53.39 -15.73
N GLY A 342 -5.57 -52.87 -14.99
CA GLY A 342 -4.23 -52.54 -15.48
C GLY A 342 -3.26 -52.23 -14.34
N ARG A 343 -2.60 -53.26 -13.81
CA ARG A 343 -1.43 -53.14 -12.90
C ARG A 343 -0.25 -52.57 -13.69
N VAL A 344 0.34 -51.45 -13.24
CA VAL A 344 1.77 -51.18 -13.43
C VAL A 344 2.31 -50.47 -12.18
N ASP A 345 3.40 -51.04 -11.68
CA ASP A 345 4.17 -50.76 -10.48
C ASP A 345 5.02 -49.48 -10.65
N LEU A 346 5.02 -48.54 -9.69
CA LEU A 346 5.98 -47.44 -9.68
C LEU A 346 6.66 -47.28 -8.31
N SER A 347 7.88 -47.81 -8.29
CA SER A 347 8.94 -47.71 -7.30
C SER A 347 9.19 -46.28 -6.78
N GLN A 348 9.24 -46.16 -5.45
CA GLN A 348 9.80 -45.03 -4.73
C GLN A 348 11.29 -44.85 -5.03
N LYS A 349 11.72 -43.65 -5.43
CA LYS A 349 13.11 -43.20 -5.33
C LYS A 349 13.21 -41.78 -4.79
N THR A 350 13.67 -41.68 -3.55
CA THR A 350 14.27 -40.48 -2.97
C THR A 350 15.69 -40.27 -3.50
N PRO A 351 16.16 -39.02 -3.71
CA PRO A 351 17.58 -38.70 -3.75
C PRO A 351 18.07 -37.91 -2.51
N PRO A 352 19.39 -37.82 -2.30
CA PRO A 352 19.99 -38.02 -0.98
C PRO A 352 20.59 -36.76 -0.33
N ARG A 353 20.80 -36.85 0.99
CA ARG A 353 21.71 -35.98 1.76
C ARG A 353 23.16 -36.20 1.31
N SER A 354 23.88 -35.12 1.05
CA SER A 354 25.34 -35.08 1.10
C SER A 354 25.81 -34.12 2.20
N SER A 355 26.90 -34.52 2.86
CA SER A 355 27.34 -34.00 4.16
C SER A 355 28.76 -33.44 4.09
N LYS A 356 29.01 -32.47 4.98
CA LYS A 356 30.27 -32.07 5.64
C LYS A 356 31.02 -30.84 5.13
N LYS A 357 30.91 -29.79 5.98
CA LYS A 357 31.95 -28.92 6.61
C LYS A 357 32.77 -28.06 5.63
N TRP A 358 32.88 -26.74 5.83
CA TRP A 358 33.66 -26.14 6.92
C TRP A 358 32.99 -24.97 7.65
N ILE A 359 33.23 -24.99 8.95
CA ILE A 359 32.97 -23.95 9.94
C ILE A 359 34.10 -22.92 9.81
N ALA A 360 33.74 -21.68 9.46
CA ALA A 360 34.50 -20.48 9.81
C ALA A 360 33.60 -19.27 9.54
N ASN A 361 32.78 -18.91 10.51
CA ASN A 361 32.22 -17.57 10.75
C ASN A 361 31.49 -17.46 12.11
N GLY A 362 31.66 -18.48 12.97
CA GLY A 362 30.97 -18.66 14.26
C GLY A 362 31.47 -17.80 15.42
N LEU A 363 31.99 -16.59 15.16
CA LEU A 363 32.39 -15.66 16.24
C LEU A 363 31.79 -14.25 16.13
N LEU A 364 31.04 -13.93 15.07
CA LEU A 364 30.32 -12.65 14.97
C LEU A 364 28.82 -12.76 15.27
N LEU A 365 28.26 -13.98 15.29
CA LEU A 365 26.85 -14.21 15.62
C LEU A 365 26.58 -14.33 17.13
N LEU A 366 27.57 -14.74 17.92
CA LEU A 366 27.43 -14.78 19.38
C LEU A 366 27.57 -13.40 20.03
N GLY A 367 28.39 -12.50 19.46
CA GLY A 367 28.47 -11.10 19.92
C GLY A 367 27.21 -10.27 19.63
N GLY A 368 26.49 -10.59 18.54
CA GLY A 368 25.24 -9.91 18.17
C GLY A 368 24.02 -10.38 18.97
N ILE A 369 23.98 -11.64 19.40
CA ILE A 369 22.86 -12.19 20.17
C ILE A 369 22.92 -11.75 21.65
N VAL A 370 24.11 -11.55 22.20
CA VAL A 370 24.26 -11.00 23.58
C VAL A 370 23.84 -9.52 23.66
N CYS A 371 23.93 -8.76 22.57
CA CYS A 371 23.45 -7.37 22.50
C CYS A 371 21.94 -7.22 22.23
N LEU A 372 21.21 -8.32 21.96
CA LEU A 372 19.76 -8.30 21.74
C LEU A 372 18.97 -8.87 22.93
N SER A 373 19.64 -9.49 23.91
CA SER A 373 18.98 -10.08 25.09
C SER A 373 18.94 -9.17 26.32
N ARG A 374 19.46 -7.94 26.25
CA ARG A 374 19.23 -6.89 27.26
C ARG A 374 18.78 -5.61 26.58
N GLY A 375 17.53 -5.24 26.84
CA GLY A 375 16.75 -4.28 26.05
C GLY A 375 17.36 -2.88 25.88
N ARG A 376 16.87 -2.23 24.81
CA ARG A 376 17.11 -0.84 24.37
C ARG A 376 18.53 -0.53 23.89
N SER A 377 18.82 -0.84 22.63
CA SER A 377 19.91 -0.18 21.91
C SER A 377 19.59 -0.07 20.41
N THR A 378 19.13 1.12 19.99
CA THR A 378 18.98 1.53 18.58
C THR A 378 20.32 1.51 17.83
N ILE A 379 21.43 1.59 18.58
CA ILE A 379 22.80 1.63 18.08
C ILE A 379 23.22 0.26 17.52
N GLY A 380 22.85 -0.84 18.20
CA GLY A 380 23.15 -2.20 17.72
C GLY A 380 22.45 -2.52 16.40
N THR A 381 21.19 -2.08 16.24
CA THR A 381 20.44 -2.23 14.98
C THR A 381 21.02 -1.35 13.87
N GLN A 382 21.44 -0.12 14.19
CA GLN A 382 22.05 0.78 13.21
C GLN A 382 23.41 0.29 12.72
N LEU A 383 24.26 -0.24 13.60
CA LEU A 383 25.54 -0.84 13.23
C LEU A 383 25.36 -2.10 12.39
N ALA A 384 24.39 -2.96 12.71
CA ALA A 384 24.08 -4.13 11.90
C ALA A 384 23.64 -3.74 10.47
N VAL A 385 22.77 -2.73 10.35
CA VAL A 385 22.31 -2.21 9.04
C VAL A 385 23.46 -1.57 8.27
N ALA A 386 24.32 -0.78 8.92
CA ALA A 386 25.48 -0.16 8.30
C ALA A 386 26.51 -1.21 7.78
N CYS A 387 26.75 -2.28 8.55
CA CYS A 387 27.62 -3.37 8.13
C CYS A 387 27.07 -4.15 6.91
N ILE A 388 25.74 -4.36 6.86
CA ILE A 388 25.08 -4.99 5.72
C ILE A 388 25.18 -4.09 4.48
N LEU A 389 24.91 -2.78 4.63
CA LEU A 389 25.03 -1.81 3.54
C LEU A 389 26.47 -1.72 3.01
N LYS A 390 27.48 -1.70 3.90
CA LYS A 390 28.90 -1.66 3.49
C LYS A 390 29.31 -2.92 2.71
N LYS A 391 28.81 -4.09 3.09
CA LYS A 391 29.10 -5.36 2.39
C LYS A 391 28.44 -5.41 1.01
N LEU A 392 27.24 -4.85 0.87
CA LEU A 392 26.53 -4.74 -0.41
C LEU A 392 27.17 -3.71 -1.35
N MET A 393 27.68 -2.60 -0.81
CA MET A 393 28.41 -1.61 -1.62
C MET A 393 29.76 -2.13 -2.10
N LYS A 394 30.44 -3.00 -1.33
CA LYS A 394 31.70 -3.62 -1.74
C LYS A 394 31.53 -4.57 -2.95
N HIS A 395 30.41 -5.31 -3.02
CA HIS A 395 30.10 -6.14 -4.18
C HIS A 395 29.73 -5.34 -5.45
N ARG A 396 29.27 -4.09 -5.32
CA ARG A 396 28.97 -3.21 -6.46
C ARG A 396 30.23 -2.68 -7.14
N THR A 397 31.32 -2.50 -6.39
CA THR A 397 32.61 -2.10 -6.96
C THR A 397 33.29 -3.25 -7.71
N GLU A 398 33.10 -4.49 -7.28
CA GLU A 398 33.61 -5.68 -7.98
C GLU A 398 32.81 -5.99 -9.25
N SER A 399 31.50 -5.71 -9.31
CA SER A 399 30.71 -5.94 -10.53
C SER A 399 30.99 -4.93 -11.64
N CYS A 400 31.36 -3.68 -11.32
CA CYS A 400 31.70 -2.66 -12.32
C CYS A 400 33.03 -2.92 -13.06
N GLN A 401 33.95 -3.71 -12.50
CA GLN A 401 35.20 -4.07 -13.19
C GLN A 401 35.02 -5.18 -14.24
N VAL A 402 33.96 -5.98 -14.15
CA VAL A 402 33.73 -7.09 -15.10
C VAL A 402 33.13 -6.58 -16.41
N GLU A 403 32.37 -5.48 -16.39
CA GLU A 403 31.63 -4.96 -17.55
C GLU A 403 32.49 -4.16 -18.53
N SER A 404 33.66 -3.64 -18.12
CA SER A 404 34.58 -2.89 -18.99
C SER A 404 35.47 -3.76 -19.89
N THR A 405 35.45 -5.08 -19.75
CA THR A 405 36.38 -5.98 -20.48
C THR A 405 35.76 -6.63 -21.73
N GLN A 406 34.47 -6.38 -22.03
CA GLN A 406 33.73 -7.16 -23.03
C GLN A 406 33.42 -6.46 -24.37
N PHE A 407 33.90 -5.24 -24.61
CA PHE A 407 33.72 -4.56 -25.90
C PHE A 407 35.05 -4.24 -26.60
N ARG A 408 35.52 -5.19 -27.42
CA ARG A 408 36.47 -4.94 -28.52
C ARG A 408 35.76 -5.33 -29.84
N PRO A 409 35.59 -4.43 -30.83
CA PRO A 409 34.93 -4.78 -32.08
C PRO A 409 35.89 -5.51 -33.01
N ASN A 410 35.41 -6.62 -33.59
CA ASN A 410 36.15 -7.49 -34.49
C ASN A 410 36.10 -6.92 -35.93
N ARG A 411 37.23 -6.51 -36.49
CA ARG A 411 37.36 -6.04 -37.90
C ARG A 411 37.28 -7.24 -38.85
N ARG A 412 36.19 -7.36 -39.62
CA ARG A 412 36.12 -8.26 -40.80
C ARG A 412 36.86 -7.63 -41.98
N LYS A 413 37.85 -8.36 -42.51
CA LYS A 413 38.55 -8.13 -43.78
C LYS A 413 37.66 -8.64 -44.92
N THR A 414 37.29 -7.77 -45.86
CA THR A 414 36.82 -8.15 -47.20
C THR A 414 38.05 -8.42 -48.06
N ARG A 415 38.10 -9.59 -48.71
CA ARG A 415 39.10 -9.93 -49.74
C ARG A 415 38.38 -9.87 -51.09
N ARG A 416 38.86 -8.99 -51.96
CA ARG A 416 38.51 -8.91 -53.40
C ARG A 416 39.28 -9.99 -54.15
N ASP A 417 38.70 -10.41 -55.26
CA ASP A 417 39.34 -11.12 -56.36
C ASP A 417 40.63 -10.43 -56.83
N GLY A 418 41.59 -11.26 -57.25
CA GLY A 418 42.95 -10.92 -57.66
C GLY A 418 43.90 -12.06 -57.30
#